data_AF-A0A8K0PJ44-F1
#
_entry.id   AF-A0A8K0PJ44-F1
#
_cell.length_a   1.000
_cell.length_b   1.000
_cell.length_c   1.000
_cell.angle_alpha   90.00
_cell.angle_beta   90.00
_cell.angle_gamma   90.00
#
_symmetry.space_group_name_H-M   'P 1'
#
loop_
_entity.id
_entity.type
_entity.pdbx_description
1 polymer ?
#
loop_
_entity_poly.entity_id
_entity_poly.type
_entity_poly.pdbx_seq_one_letter_code
_entity_poly.pdbx_strand_id
1 'polypeptide(L)'
;MSQQADALASAHQTLFSKGLEMRNKVVGKAYVDKALAAGSSDYARPMQEYVTEACWGSIWGRPGLELKTRSLLNLAMLCALNRSTELGVHTRGALSNGASEVEIRETILQAACYCGMPAGVEGFKVTERVINEWKAEHGITGPVLGNSKKAGHETPVADVDVGERMNLENV
;
A
#
# COMPACT_ATOMS: atom_id res chain seq x y z
N MET A 1 -21.36 3.24 30.25
CA MET A 1 -20.93 2.04 29.49
C MET A 1 -21.63 1.91 28.14
N SER A 2 -22.95 2.16 27.99
CA SER A 2 -23.62 2.02 26.68
C SER A 2 -23.14 3.03 25.62
N GLN A 3 -23.07 4.33 25.93
CA GLN A 3 -22.62 5.36 24.95
C GLN A 3 -21.20 5.12 24.39
N GLN A 4 -20.30 4.54 25.19
CA GLN A 4 -18.94 4.23 24.75
C GLN A 4 -18.89 2.95 23.90
N ALA A 5 -19.72 1.96 24.22
CA ALA A 5 -19.90 0.77 23.38
C ALA A 5 -20.52 1.15 22.02
N ASP A 6 -21.48 2.08 22.02
CA ASP A 6 -22.13 2.60 20.81
C ASP A 6 -21.13 3.39 19.93
N ALA A 7 -20.25 4.18 20.55
CA ALA A 7 -19.19 4.91 19.84
C ALA A 7 -18.16 3.97 19.18
N LEU A 8 -17.75 2.91 19.89
CA LEU A 8 -16.80 1.94 19.34
C LEU A 8 -17.40 1.14 18.18
N ALA A 9 -18.65 0.70 18.31
CA ALA A 9 -19.36 0.01 17.23
C ALA A 9 -19.50 0.90 15.98
N SER A 10 -19.82 2.19 16.18
CA SER A 10 -19.89 3.16 15.08
C SER A 10 -18.54 3.39 14.40
N ALA A 11 -17.46 3.48 15.19
CA ALA A 11 -16.11 3.62 14.65
C ALA A 11 -15.69 2.41 13.82
N HIS A 12 -15.92 1.19 14.34
CA HIS A 12 -15.69 -0.07 13.63
C HIS A 12 -16.42 -0.08 12.29
N GLN A 13 -17.73 0.17 12.28
CA GLN A 13 -18.53 0.19 11.06
C GLN A 13 -17.98 1.20 10.03
N THR A 14 -17.62 2.40 10.50
CA THR A 14 -17.11 3.47 9.63
C THR A 14 -15.77 3.10 8.99
N LEU A 15 -14.82 2.65 9.80
CA LEU A 15 -13.48 2.29 9.33
C LEU A 15 -13.51 1.05 8.45
N PHE A 16 -14.32 0.05 8.80
CA PHE A 16 -14.43 -1.18 8.03
C PHE A 16 -15.06 -0.91 6.66
N SER A 17 -16.16 -0.15 6.59
CA SER A 17 -16.80 0.20 5.32
C SER A 17 -15.87 1.01 4.40
N LYS A 18 -15.21 2.06 4.92
CA LYS A 18 -14.22 2.84 4.15
C LYS A 18 -13.02 1.98 3.74
N GLY A 19 -12.62 1.08 4.64
CA GLY A 19 -11.52 0.15 4.40
C GLY A 19 -11.81 -0.81 3.27
N LEU A 20 -13.02 -1.38 3.20
CA LEU A 20 -13.42 -2.24 2.09
C LEU A 20 -13.41 -1.51 0.75
N GLU A 21 -13.90 -0.27 0.70
CA GLU A 21 -13.86 0.54 -0.52
C GLU A 21 -12.43 0.74 -1.01
N MET A 22 -11.53 1.19 -0.13
CA MET A 22 -10.14 1.44 -0.47
C MET A 22 -9.40 0.13 -0.82
N ARG A 23 -9.62 -0.94 -0.06
CA ARG A 23 -9.01 -2.26 -0.31
C ARG A 23 -9.42 -2.79 -1.68
N ASN A 24 -10.71 -2.71 -2.03
CA ASN A 24 -11.21 -3.10 -3.33
C ASN A 24 -10.58 -2.29 -4.47
N LYS A 25 -10.41 -0.98 -4.27
CA LYS A 25 -9.78 -0.10 -5.26
C LYS A 25 -8.32 -0.49 -5.53
N VAL A 26 -7.57 -0.84 -4.48
CA VAL A 26 -6.13 -1.12 -4.62
C VAL A 26 -5.87 -2.56 -5.04
N VAL A 27 -6.37 -3.56 -4.32
CA VAL A 27 -6.02 -4.98 -4.57
C VAL A 27 -7.09 -5.73 -5.38
N GLY A 28 -8.19 -5.07 -5.74
CA GLY A 28 -9.23 -5.62 -6.59
C GLY A 28 -10.29 -6.41 -5.82
N LYS A 29 -11.56 -6.24 -6.21
CA LYS A 29 -12.70 -6.85 -5.52
C LYS A 29 -12.62 -8.38 -5.41
N ALA A 30 -12.23 -9.06 -6.49
CA ALA A 30 -12.13 -10.52 -6.50
C ALA A 30 -11.14 -11.06 -5.44
N TYR A 31 -10.01 -10.35 -5.24
CA TYR A 31 -9.06 -10.71 -4.20
C TYR A 31 -9.65 -10.47 -2.80
N VAL A 32 -10.32 -9.34 -2.59
CA VAL A 32 -10.94 -9.00 -1.30
C VAL A 32 -12.05 -10.00 -0.93
N ASP A 33 -12.94 -10.31 -1.87
CA ASP A 33 -14.01 -11.29 -1.65
C ASP A 33 -13.43 -12.65 -1.24
N LYS A 34 -12.37 -13.11 -1.93
CA LYS A 34 -11.68 -14.36 -1.58
C LYS A 34 -11.02 -14.29 -0.20
N ALA A 35 -10.37 -13.18 0.15
CA ALA A 35 -9.72 -12.99 1.44
C ALA A 35 -10.72 -12.99 2.60
N LEU A 36 -11.86 -12.32 2.44
CA LEU A 36 -12.94 -12.30 3.44
C LEU A 36 -13.61 -13.67 3.59
N ALA A 37 -13.82 -14.39 2.49
CA ALA A 37 -14.35 -15.74 2.54
C ALA A 37 -13.40 -16.70 3.27
N ALA A 38 -12.09 -16.64 2.98
CA ALA A 38 -11.07 -17.45 3.63
C ALA A 38 -10.87 -17.09 5.12
N GLY A 39 -10.99 -15.81 5.46
CA GLY A 39 -10.87 -15.31 6.83
C GLY A 39 -12.20 -15.24 7.60
N SER A 40 -13.20 -16.03 7.22
CA SER A 40 -14.55 -15.93 7.77
C SER A 40 -14.77 -16.64 9.11
N SER A 41 -13.83 -17.49 9.55
CA SER A 41 -13.89 -18.17 10.85
C SER A 41 -13.71 -17.20 12.01
N ASP A 42 -14.24 -17.53 13.18
CA ASP A 42 -14.13 -16.69 14.39
C ASP A 42 -12.67 -16.43 14.80
N TYR A 43 -11.76 -17.35 14.45
CA TYR A 43 -10.32 -17.17 14.66
C TYR A 43 -9.70 -16.16 13.69
N ALA A 44 -10.05 -16.21 12.40
CA ALA A 44 -9.40 -15.41 11.37
C ALA A 44 -10.08 -14.04 11.15
N ARG A 45 -11.38 -13.93 11.45
CA ARG A 45 -12.19 -12.73 11.21
C ARG A 45 -11.64 -11.48 11.90
N PRO A 46 -11.23 -11.50 13.19
CA PRO A 46 -10.70 -10.31 13.84
C PRO A 46 -9.47 -9.75 13.13
N MET A 47 -8.63 -10.61 12.55
CA MET A 47 -7.47 -10.17 11.76
C MET A 47 -7.89 -9.55 10.42
N GLN A 48 -8.92 -10.08 9.76
CA GLN A 48 -9.46 -9.48 8.53
C GLN A 48 -10.15 -8.13 8.78
N GLU A 49 -10.86 -7.98 9.88
CA GLU A 49 -11.45 -6.71 10.31
C GLU A 49 -10.35 -5.71 10.63
N TYR A 50 -9.38 -6.10 11.46
CA TYR A 50 -8.27 -5.23 11.84
C TYR A 50 -7.46 -4.74 10.64
N VAL A 51 -7.07 -5.61 9.69
CA VAL A 51 -6.34 -5.16 8.50
C VAL A 51 -7.19 -4.24 7.63
N THR A 52 -8.49 -4.52 7.50
CA THR A 52 -9.43 -3.71 6.72
C THR A 52 -9.55 -2.30 7.31
N GLU A 53 -9.69 -2.20 8.63
CA GLU A 53 -9.81 -0.92 9.32
C GLU A 53 -8.48 -0.16 9.39
N ALA A 54 -7.44 -0.78 9.92
CA ALA A 54 -6.18 -0.12 10.26
C ALA A 54 -5.39 0.27 9.01
N CYS A 55 -5.28 -0.64 8.03
CA CYS A 55 -4.55 -0.33 6.80
C CYS A 55 -5.44 0.51 5.89
N TRP A 56 -6.58 -0.02 5.49
CA TRP A 56 -7.35 0.53 4.38
C TRP A 56 -8.29 1.66 4.81
N GLY A 57 -8.97 1.49 5.94
CA GLY A 57 -9.89 2.49 6.49
C GLY A 57 -9.20 3.70 7.12
N SER A 58 -7.96 3.53 7.56
CA SER A 58 -7.15 4.57 8.18
C SER A 58 -6.00 5.03 7.26
N ILE A 59 -4.88 4.30 7.20
CA ILE A 59 -3.62 4.84 6.65
C ILE A 59 -3.66 5.09 5.14
N TRP A 60 -4.21 4.17 4.35
CA TRP A 60 -4.22 4.27 2.89
C TRP A 60 -5.09 5.42 2.37
N GLY A 61 -6.12 5.82 3.13
CA GLY A 61 -7.01 6.94 2.79
C GLY A 61 -6.53 8.32 3.26
N ARG A 62 -5.41 8.41 3.99
CA ARG A 62 -4.91 9.70 4.51
C ARG A 62 -4.44 10.62 3.38
N PRO A 63 -4.64 11.95 3.51
CA PRO A 63 -4.03 12.91 2.61
C PRO A 63 -2.49 12.91 2.75
N GLY A 64 -1.81 13.57 1.81
CA GLY A 64 -0.35 13.78 1.81
C GLY A 64 0.42 12.92 0.81
N LEU A 65 0.05 11.64 0.63
CA LEU A 65 0.66 10.78 -0.39
C LEU A 65 -0.39 10.21 -1.33
N GLU A 66 -0.11 10.31 -2.63
CA GLU A 66 -0.88 9.62 -3.66
C GLU A 66 -0.78 8.10 -3.49
N LEU A 67 -1.82 7.38 -3.94
CA LEU A 67 -1.89 5.92 -3.84
C LEU A 67 -0.73 5.22 -4.55
N LYS A 68 -0.24 5.78 -5.68
CA LYS A 68 0.93 5.26 -6.39
C LYS A 68 2.17 5.26 -5.49
N THR A 69 2.47 6.39 -4.85
CA THR A 69 3.61 6.53 -3.93
C THR A 69 3.48 5.60 -2.74
N ARG A 70 2.27 5.48 -2.17
CA ARG A 70 2.00 4.52 -1.07
C ARG A 70 2.26 3.08 -1.51
N SER A 71 1.82 2.69 -2.71
CA SER A 71 2.10 1.37 -3.25
C SER A 71 3.60 1.11 -3.39
N LEU A 72 4.37 2.04 -3.96
CA LEU A 72 5.82 1.88 -4.14
C LEU A 72 6.54 1.72 -2.79
N LEU A 73 6.22 2.55 -1.80
CA LEU A 73 6.76 2.40 -0.44
C LEU A 73 6.41 1.03 0.15
N ASN A 74 5.18 0.56 -0.06
CA ASN A 74 4.76 -0.74 0.42
C ASN A 74 5.50 -1.89 -0.28
N LEU A 75 5.78 -1.80 -1.58
CA LEU A 75 6.60 -2.78 -2.29
C LEU A 75 8.01 -2.85 -1.71
N ALA A 76 8.64 -1.70 -1.44
CA ALA A 76 9.96 -1.67 -0.80
C ALA A 76 9.95 -2.35 0.57
N MET A 77 8.95 -2.05 1.42
CA MET A 77 8.81 -2.67 2.74
C MET A 77 8.56 -4.18 2.65
N LEU A 78 7.68 -4.64 1.76
CA LEU A 78 7.37 -6.06 1.60
C LEU A 78 8.55 -6.85 1.02
N CYS A 79 9.32 -6.23 0.13
CA CYS A 79 10.59 -6.77 -0.36
C CYS A 79 11.58 -6.92 0.80
N ALA A 80 11.80 -5.86 1.58
CA ALA A 80 12.70 -5.86 2.72
C ALA A 80 12.33 -6.93 3.78
N LEU A 81 11.03 -7.17 3.98
CA LEU A 81 10.50 -8.13 4.94
C LEU A 81 10.41 -9.58 4.39
N ASN A 82 10.82 -9.83 3.14
CA ASN A 82 10.69 -11.11 2.44
C ASN A 82 9.26 -11.68 2.48
N ARG A 83 8.26 -10.83 2.23
CA ARG A 83 6.84 -11.22 2.18
C ARG A 83 6.38 -11.43 0.75
N SER A 84 6.94 -12.43 0.06
CA SER A 84 6.73 -12.67 -1.38
C SER A 84 5.25 -12.77 -1.80
N THR A 85 4.40 -13.41 -1.01
CA THR A 85 2.96 -13.51 -1.31
C THR A 85 2.30 -12.13 -1.34
N GLU A 86 2.53 -11.32 -0.32
CA GLU A 86 1.97 -9.96 -0.22
C GLU A 86 2.62 -9.01 -1.22
N LEU A 87 3.92 -9.18 -1.49
CA LEU A 87 4.62 -8.41 -2.52
C LEU A 87 3.94 -8.61 -3.89
N GLY A 88 3.54 -9.83 -4.22
CA GLY A 88 2.80 -10.11 -5.44
C GLY A 88 1.42 -9.44 -5.48
N VAL A 89 0.65 -9.51 -4.39
CA VAL A 89 -0.65 -8.84 -4.26
C VAL A 89 -0.51 -7.33 -4.46
N HIS A 90 0.45 -6.71 -3.77
CA HIS A 90 0.67 -5.27 -3.84
C HIS A 90 1.33 -4.81 -5.13
N THR A 91 2.00 -5.69 -5.88
CA THR A 91 2.50 -5.37 -7.23
C THR A 91 1.33 -5.12 -8.18
N ARG A 92 0.29 -5.98 -8.14
CA ARG A 92 -0.96 -5.74 -8.88
C ARG A 92 -1.60 -4.42 -8.46
N GLY A 93 -1.65 -4.15 -7.15
CA GLY A 93 -2.19 -2.89 -6.66
C GLY A 93 -1.37 -1.65 -7.02
N ALA A 94 -0.05 -1.77 -7.15
CA ALA A 94 0.80 -0.70 -7.66
C ALA A 94 0.48 -0.38 -9.12
N LEU A 95 0.36 -1.40 -9.97
CA LEU A 95 -0.02 -1.26 -11.38
C LEU A 95 -1.43 -0.63 -11.51
N SER A 96 -2.41 -1.10 -10.75
CA SER A 96 -3.77 -0.51 -10.70
C SER A 96 -3.78 0.95 -10.23
N ASN A 97 -2.87 1.32 -9.33
CA ASN A 97 -2.68 2.71 -8.89
C ASN A 97 -1.86 3.56 -9.88
N GLY A 98 -1.44 2.99 -11.01
CA GLY A 98 -0.75 3.69 -12.09
C GLY A 98 0.77 3.72 -11.98
N ALA A 99 1.39 2.83 -11.18
CA ALA A 99 2.83 2.63 -11.22
C ALA A 99 3.24 1.94 -12.52
N SER A 100 4.34 2.40 -13.12
CA SER A 100 4.98 1.76 -14.27
C SER A 100 5.83 0.56 -13.87
N GLU A 101 6.14 -0.31 -14.84
CA GLU A 101 7.17 -1.36 -14.66
C GLU A 101 8.52 -0.78 -14.22
N VAL A 102 8.86 0.41 -14.73
CA VAL A 102 10.11 1.11 -14.38
C VAL A 102 10.10 1.56 -12.93
N GLU A 103 9.05 2.24 -12.47
CA GLU A 103 8.94 2.68 -11.07
C GLU A 103 8.99 1.50 -10.08
N ILE A 104 8.34 0.38 -10.42
CA ILE A 104 8.40 -0.85 -9.62
C ILE A 104 9.83 -1.41 -9.60
N ARG A 105 10.49 -1.51 -10.77
CA ARG A 105 11.86 -1.98 -10.89
C ARG A 105 12.83 -1.16 -10.04
N GLU A 106 12.80 0.16 -10.17
CA GLU A 106 13.69 1.05 -9.41
C GLU A 106 13.44 0.95 -7.90
N THR A 107 12.19 0.75 -7.49
CA THR A 107 11.83 0.53 -6.08
C THR A 107 12.46 -0.75 -5.53
N ILE A 108 12.42 -1.86 -6.27
CA ILE A 108 13.02 -3.13 -5.82
C ILE A 108 14.55 -3.05 -5.85
N LEU A 109 15.16 -2.37 -6.83
CA LEU A 109 16.62 -2.13 -6.85
C LEU A 109 17.07 -1.33 -5.63
N GLN A 110 16.33 -0.27 -5.27
CA GLN A 110 16.61 0.51 -4.08
C GLN A 110 16.52 -0.36 -2.81
N ALA A 111 15.48 -1.18 -2.69
CA ALA A 111 15.35 -2.10 -1.56
C ALA A 111 16.52 -3.11 -1.52
N ALA A 112 16.96 -3.64 -2.66
CA ALA A 112 18.09 -4.57 -2.73
C ALA A 112 19.40 -3.97 -2.19
N CYS A 113 19.63 -2.67 -2.46
CA CYS A 113 20.82 -1.96 -2.01
C CYS A 113 20.92 -1.90 -0.47
N TYR A 114 19.80 -1.63 0.21
CA TYR A 114 19.79 -1.43 1.67
C TYR A 114 19.40 -2.67 2.48
N CYS A 115 18.61 -3.57 1.89
CA CYS A 115 18.06 -4.74 2.57
C CYS A 115 18.71 -6.06 2.13
N GLY A 116 19.70 -5.99 1.22
CA GLY A 116 20.51 -7.11 0.78
C GLY A 116 20.05 -7.72 -0.55
N MET A 117 21.03 -8.21 -1.31
CA MET A 117 20.80 -8.81 -2.63
C MET A 117 19.80 -9.98 -2.64
N PRO A 118 19.76 -10.89 -1.64
CA PRO A 118 18.77 -11.98 -1.64
C PRO A 118 17.32 -11.48 -1.64
N ALA A 119 17.01 -10.45 -0.85
CA ALA A 119 15.67 -9.85 -0.80
C ALA A 119 15.31 -9.21 -2.15
N GLY A 120 16.27 -8.50 -2.77
CA GLY A 120 16.12 -7.93 -4.10
C GLY A 120 15.86 -8.96 -5.19
N VAL A 121 16.66 -10.04 -5.24
CA VAL A 121 16.53 -11.11 -6.24
C VAL A 121 15.17 -11.80 -6.13
N GLU A 122 14.74 -12.14 -4.92
CA GLU A 122 13.40 -12.70 -4.69
C GLU A 122 12.30 -11.70 -5.08
N GLY A 123 12.48 -10.42 -4.70
CA GLY A 123 11.58 -9.35 -5.07
C GLY A 123 11.38 -9.24 -6.59
N PHE A 124 12.47 -9.25 -7.35
CA PHE A 124 12.45 -9.21 -8.82
C PHE A 124 11.67 -10.38 -9.42
N LYS A 125 11.92 -11.61 -8.96
CA LYS A 125 11.20 -12.81 -9.43
C LYS A 125 9.70 -12.68 -9.21
N VAL A 126 9.30 -12.20 -8.05
CA VAL A 126 7.88 -12.01 -7.71
C VAL A 126 7.25 -10.91 -8.56
N THR A 127 7.89 -9.74 -8.64
CA THR A 127 7.33 -8.59 -9.36
C THR A 127 7.27 -8.84 -10.86
N GLU A 128 8.30 -9.44 -11.46
CA GLU A 128 8.33 -9.76 -12.89
C GLU A 128 7.22 -10.73 -13.28
N ARG A 129 7.08 -11.83 -12.53
CA ARG A 129 5.99 -12.80 -12.76
C ARG A 129 4.63 -12.11 -12.71
N VAL A 130 4.37 -11.31 -11.68
CA VAL A 130 3.09 -10.64 -11.51
C VAL A 130 2.83 -9.58 -12.57
N ILE A 131 3.85 -8.81 -12.97
CA ILE A 131 3.75 -7.85 -14.07
C ILE A 131 3.35 -8.58 -15.36
N ASN A 132 3.98 -9.71 -15.67
CA ASN A 132 3.68 -10.50 -16.87
C ASN A 132 2.26 -11.07 -16.85
N GLU A 133 1.82 -11.61 -15.71
CA GLU A 133 0.42 -12.06 -15.52
C GLU A 133 -0.56 -10.90 -15.74
N TRP A 134 -0.30 -9.74 -15.11
CA TRP A 134 -1.15 -8.57 -15.21
C TRP A 134 -1.23 -8.04 -16.65
N LYS A 135 -0.11 -8.00 -17.38
CA LYS A 135 -0.09 -7.63 -18.79
C LYS A 135 -0.93 -8.55 -19.66
N ALA A 136 -0.82 -9.87 -19.45
CA ALA A 136 -1.59 -10.86 -20.19
C ALA A 136 -3.10 -10.68 -19.94
N GLU A 137 -3.50 -10.43 -18.69
CA GLU A 137 -4.90 -10.17 -18.31
C GLU A 137 -5.47 -8.90 -18.94
N HIS A 138 -4.63 -7.89 -19.21
CA HIS A 138 -5.02 -6.59 -19.77
C HIS A 138 -4.70 -6.44 -21.27
N GLY A 139 -4.24 -7.50 -21.94
CA GLY A 139 -3.90 -7.46 -23.37
C GLY A 139 -2.72 -6.55 -23.73
N ILE A 140 -1.79 -6.32 -22.80
CA ILE A 140 -0.64 -5.43 -22.98
C ILE A 140 0.57 -6.22 -23.49
N THR A 141 1.08 -5.85 -24.66
CA THR A 141 2.26 -6.49 -25.28
C THR A 141 3.56 -5.71 -25.05
N GLY A 142 3.46 -4.40 -24.78
CA GLY A 142 4.59 -3.51 -24.47
C GLY A 142 4.84 -3.35 -22.97
N PRO A 143 5.75 -2.44 -22.55
CA PRO A 143 5.92 -2.11 -21.13
C PRO A 143 4.67 -1.43 -20.56
N VAL A 144 4.29 -1.74 -19.32
CA VAL A 144 3.27 -0.95 -18.61
C VAL A 144 3.80 0.44 -18.32
N LEU A 145 3.21 1.41 -19.02
CA LEU A 145 3.49 2.83 -18.82
C LEU A 145 2.70 3.32 -17.61
N GLY A 146 3.37 4.06 -16.73
CA GLY A 146 2.74 4.62 -15.54
C GLY A 146 1.86 5.80 -15.91
N ASN A 147 0.93 6.14 -15.02
CA ASN A 147 0.12 7.35 -15.21
C ASN A 147 1.03 8.57 -15.05
N SER A 148 1.36 9.22 -16.17
CA SER A 148 2.05 10.52 -16.17
C SER A 148 1.08 11.59 -15.71
N LYS A 149 0.88 11.74 -14.40
CA LYS A 149 0.40 13.03 -13.92
C LYS A 149 1.54 14.03 -14.08
N LYS A 150 1.26 15.08 -14.85
CA LYS A 150 2.11 16.28 -15.01
C LYS A 150 2.74 16.62 -13.66
N ALA A 151 4.07 16.78 -13.64
CA ALA A 151 4.73 17.52 -12.57
C ALA A 151 4.00 18.87 -12.44
N GLY A 152 3.20 19.00 -11.37
CA GLY A 152 2.14 19.99 -11.32
C GLY A 152 1.42 19.97 -9.99
N HIS A 153 2.18 19.89 -8.90
CA HIS A 153 1.74 20.39 -7.61
C HIS A 153 2.97 20.78 -6.78
N GLU A 154 3.46 21.99 -7.05
CA GLU A 154 3.78 22.87 -5.94
C GLU A 154 2.49 23.03 -5.12
N THR A 155 2.42 22.35 -3.99
CA THR A 155 1.77 22.92 -2.81
C THR A 155 2.89 23.23 -1.84
N PRO A 156 2.93 24.43 -1.25
CA PRO A 156 3.85 24.71 -0.18
C PRO A 156 3.61 23.63 0.86
N VAL A 157 4.69 22.97 1.30
CA VAL A 157 4.69 22.39 2.63
C VAL A 157 4.31 23.58 3.51
N ALA A 158 3.10 23.57 4.09
CA ALA A 158 2.81 24.54 5.13
C ALA A 158 3.94 24.36 6.12
N ASP A 159 4.74 25.42 6.33
CA ASP A 159 5.81 25.44 7.30
C ASP A 159 5.24 24.84 8.58
N VAL A 160 5.69 23.63 8.92
CA VAL A 160 5.60 23.18 10.28
C VAL A 160 6.57 24.13 10.96
N ASP A 161 6.02 25.14 11.62
CA ASP A 161 6.76 26.02 12.48
C ASP A 161 7.42 25.14 13.57
N VAL A 162 8.68 24.78 13.34
CA VAL A 162 9.56 24.15 14.34
C VAL A 162 10.21 25.24 15.21
N GLY A 163 9.73 26.48 15.14
CA GLY A 163 10.07 27.58 16.02
C GLY A 163 9.46 27.42 17.40
N GLU A 164 9.84 26.37 18.13
CA GLU A 164 10.00 26.37 19.59
C GLU A 164 10.41 24.97 20.05
N ARG A 165 11.72 24.70 20.11
CA ARG A 165 12.40 24.14 21.28
C ARG A 165 13.87 23.84 20.98
N MET A 166 14.70 24.30 21.93
CA MET A 166 16.11 23.94 22.19
C MET A 166 17.15 24.84 21.52
N ASN A 167 17.29 26.02 22.10
CA ASN A 167 18.51 26.83 22.06
C ASN A 167 19.60 26.04 22.82
N LEU A 168 20.58 25.49 22.10
CA LEU A 168 21.80 24.89 22.67
C LEU A 168 23.02 25.71 22.23
N GLU A 169 22.97 27.03 22.43
CA GLU A 169 24.20 27.81 22.63
C GLU A 169 24.59 27.66 24.11
N ASN A 170 25.37 26.61 24.40
CA ASN A 170 26.32 26.46 25.52
C ASN A 170 26.60 24.97 25.83
N VAL A 171 27.20 24.21 24.90
CA VAL A 171 28.29 23.23 25.13
C VAL A 171 29.07 23.05 23.83
#